data_AF-A0A0C3BK41-F1
#
_entry.id   AF-A0A0C3BK41-F1
#
_cell.length_a   1.000
_cell.length_b   1.000
_cell.length_c   1.000
_cell.angle_alpha   90.00
_cell.angle_beta   90.00
_cell.angle_gamma   90.00
#
_symmetry.space_group_name_H-M   'P 1'
#
loop_
_entity.id
_entity.type
_entity.pdbx_description
1 polymer ?
#
loop_
_entity_poly.entity_id
_entity_poly.type
_entity_poly.pdbx_seq_one_letter_code
_entity_poly.pdbx_strand_id
1 'polypeptide(L)' 'EDTEKPHKCERCPARFARKRDCERHGRSVHTGSKLYHCKGCTEGFVRSDARGRHWKLNPDCHQIHLQAPGTSNRSSPSA' A
#
# COMPACT_ATOMS: atom_id res chain seq x y z
N GLU A 1 10.26 -23.71 -18.39
CA GLU A 1 9.77 -22.44 -19.00
C GLU A 1 10.26 -21.23 -18.21
N ASP A 2 10.98 -20.33 -18.90
CA ASP A 2 11.51 -19.09 -18.32
C ASP A 2 10.34 -18.19 -17.92
N THR A 3 10.12 -18.08 -16.61
CA THR A 3 9.14 -17.14 -16.10
C THR A 3 9.78 -15.77 -16.18
N GLU A 4 9.55 -15.05 -17.30
CA GLU A 4 9.99 -13.68 -17.58
C GLU A 4 9.43 -12.68 -16.54
N LYS A 5 9.91 -12.77 -15.31
CA LYS A 5 9.68 -11.84 -14.22
C LYS A 5 11.00 -11.11 -13.99
N PRO A 6 11.33 -10.15 -14.88
CA PRO A 6 12.59 -9.41 -14.79
C PRO A 6 12.66 -8.56 -13.53
N HIS A 7 11.51 -8.20 -12.94
CA HIS A 7 11.45 -7.35 -11.75
C HIS A 7 11.52 -8.17 -10.47
N LYS A 8 12.73 -8.35 -9.94
CA LYS A 8 12.98 -8.91 -8.60
C LYS A 8 12.80 -7.83 -7.52
N CYS A 9 12.22 -8.20 -6.38
CA CYS A 9 12.23 -7.35 -5.20
C CYS A 9 13.62 -7.34 -4.55
N GLU A 10 14.10 -6.18 -4.12
CA GLU A 10 15.43 -6.07 -3.50
C GLU A 10 15.47 -6.56 -2.05
N ARG A 11 14.32 -6.59 -1.38
CA ARG A 11 14.21 -7.00 0.04
C ARG A 11 13.81 -8.47 0.23
N CYS A 12 13.35 -9.15 -0.81
CA CYS A 12 12.93 -10.57 -0.71
C CYS A 12 13.07 -11.30 -2.05
N PRO A 13 13.01 -12.64 -2.10
CA PRO A 13 13.16 -13.39 -3.34
C PRO A 13 11.95 -13.30 -4.30
N ALA A 14 10.95 -12.47 -4.01
CA ALA A 14 9.77 -12.32 -4.86
C ALA A 14 10.13 -11.69 -6.22
N ARG A 15 9.57 -12.25 -7.30
CA ARG A 15 9.74 -11.77 -8.68
C ARG A 15 8.38 -11.44 -9.27
N PHE A 16 8.32 -10.37 -10.06
CA PHE A 16 7.10 -9.84 -10.64
C PHE A 16 7.26 -9.59 -12.15
N ALA A 17 6.16 -9.73 -12.89
CA ALA A 17 6.15 -9.52 -14.33
C ALA A 17 6.21 -8.03 -14.71
N ARG A 18 5.81 -7.12 -13.81
CA ARG A 18 5.89 -5.67 -14.04
C ARG A 18 6.47 -4.94 -12.83
N LYS A 19 7.16 -3.84 -13.11
CA LYS A 19 7.74 -2.94 -12.08
C LYS A 19 6.72 -2.47 -11.06
N ARG A 20 5.52 -2.03 -11.52
CA ARG A 20 4.43 -1.55 -10.65
C ARG A 20 3.98 -2.58 -9.62
N ASP A 21 4.02 -3.87 -9.98
CA ASP A 21 3.62 -4.96 -9.10
C ASP A 21 4.70 -5.21 -8.03
N CYS A 22 5.99 -5.12 -8.41
CA CYS A 22 7.12 -5.17 -7.49
C CYS A 22 7.14 -3.97 -6.51
N GLU A 23 6.94 -2.75 -7.01
CA GLU A 23 6.87 -1.54 -6.18
C GLU A 23 5.71 -1.61 -5.18
N ARG A 24 4.52 -2.04 -5.65
CA ARG A 24 3.37 -2.22 -4.78
C ARG A 24 3.64 -3.27 -3.71
N HIS A 25 4.23 -4.40 -4.09
CA HIS A 25 4.64 -5.43 -3.15
C HIS A 25 5.57 -4.87 -2.07
N GLY A 26 6.59 -4.09 -2.47
CA GLY A 26 7.50 -3.46 -1.51
C GLY A 26 6.79 -2.50 -0.55
N ARG A 27 5.82 -1.72 -1.02
CA ARG A 27 5.02 -0.83 -0.17
C ARG A 27 4.13 -1.61 0.80
N SER A 28 3.47 -2.67 0.33
CA SER A 28 2.55 -3.47 1.17
C SER A 28 3.25 -4.38 2.16
N VAL A 29 4.34 -5.04 1.76
CA VAL A 29 4.98 -6.13 2.52
C VAL A 29 6.15 -5.63 3.34
N HIS A 30 7.00 -4.79 2.75
CA HIS A 30 8.23 -4.35 3.42
C HIS A 30 8.10 -3.01 4.12
N THR A 31 7.19 -2.16 3.66
CA THR A 31 6.99 -0.82 4.23
C THR A 31 5.75 -0.76 5.12
N GLY A 32 4.85 -1.76 5.05
CA GLY A 32 3.57 -1.74 5.76
C GLY A 32 2.70 -0.53 5.43
N SER A 33 2.98 0.15 4.32
CA SER A 33 2.42 1.46 4.00
C SER A 33 1.03 1.28 3.42
N LYS A 34 0.02 1.29 4.29
CA LYS A 34 -1.40 1.33 3.93
C LYS A 34 -1.74 2.73 3.43
N LEU A 35 -1.90 2.84 2.11
CA LEU A 35 -2.19 4.11 1.43
C LEU A 35 -3.57 4.66 1.76
N TYR A 36 -4.53 3.81 2.06
CA TYR A 36 -5.92 4.20 2.29
C TYR A 36 -6.31 3.76 3.69
N HIS A 37 -6.40 4.68 4.64
CA HIS A 37 -6.91 4.38 5.98
C HIS A 37 -8.35 4.81 6.10
N CYS A 38 -9.20 3.94 6.64
CA CYS A 38 -10.50 4.38 7.12
C CYS A 38 -10.29 5.16 8.42
N LYS A 39 -11.03 6.27 8.61
CA LYS A 39 -11.08 6.98 9.89
C LYS A 39 -12.19 6.47 10.80
N GLY A 40 -13.20 5.80 10.23
CA GLY A 40 -14.31 5.19 10.98
C GLY A 40 -13.96 3.82 11.59
N CYS A 41 -12.91 3.17 11.10
CA CYS A 41 -12.39 1.93 11.66
C CYS A 41 -10.86 1.86 11.51
N THR A 42 -10.21 0.94 12.23
CA THR A 42 -8.76 0.74 12.17
C THR A 42 -8.28 0.02 10.90
N GLU A 43 -9.16 -0.20 9.92
CA GLU A 43 -8.79 -0.84 8.67
C GLU A 43 -8.03 0.12 7.74
N GLY A 44 -7.01 -0.45 7.10
CA GLY A 44 -6.25 0.27 6.09
C GLY A 44 -5.85 -0.65 4.94
N PHE A 45 -5.91 -0.08 3.75
CA PHE A 45 -5.80 -0.76 2.47
C PHE A 45 -4.63 -0.19 1.68
N VAL A 46 -3.90 -1.05 0.99
CA VAL A 46 -2.84 -0.61 0.06
C VAL A 46 -3.42 -0.37 -1.35
N ARG A 47 -4.64 -0.86 -1.61
CA ARG A 47 -5.27 -0.86 -2.94
C ARG A 47 -6.57 -0.09 -2.94
N SER A 48 -6.81 0.65 -4.03
CA SER A 48 -8.06 1.40 -4.25
C SER A 48 -9.26 0.48 -4.41
N ASP A 49 -9.08 -0.70 -5.00
CA ASP A 49 -10.14 -1.72 -5.14
C ASP A 49 -10.52 -2.36 -3.80
N ALA A 50 -9.55 -2.65 -2.94
CA ALA A 50 -9.79 -3.16 -1.58
C ALA A 50 -10.54 -2.12 -0.73
N ARG A 51 -10.10 -0.85 -0.77
CA ARG A 51 -10.84 0.28 -0.19
C ARG A 51 -12.25 0.39 -0.78
N GLY A 52 -12.39 0.31 -2.10
CA GLY A 52 -13.68 0.43 -2.77
C GLY A 52 -14.67 -0.66 -2.36
N ARG A 53 -14.18 -1.88 -2.15
CA ARG A 53 -14.98 -2.98 -1.60
C ARG A 53 -15.34 -2.73 -0.14
N HIS A 54 -14.41 -2.26 0.68
CA HIS A 54 -14.69 -1.89 2.07
C HIS A 54 -15.79 -0.83 2.17
N TRP A 55 -15.71 0.25 1.40
CA TRP A 55 -16.72 1.31 1.41
C TRP A 55 -18.11 0.81 1.00
N LYS A 56 -18.20 -0.09 0.01
CA LYS A 56 -19.47 -0.68 -0.43
C LYS A 56 -20.11 -1.59 0.62
N LEU A 57 -19.29 -2.31 1.39
CA LEU A 57 -19.76 -3.26 2.40
C LEU A 57 -19.93 -2.63 3.79
N ASN A 58 -19.30 -1.49 4.04
CA ASN A 58 -19.30 -0.79 5.32
C ASN A 58 -19.87 0.62 5.12
N PRO A 59 -21.20 0.75 5.04
CA PRO A 59 -21.90 2.04 4.93
C PRO A 59 -21.87 2.84 6.24
N ASP A 60 -21.08 2.45 7.23
CA ASP A 60 -20.76 3.28 8.39
C ASP A 60 -19.37 3.94 8.23
N CYS A 61 -18.53 3.34 7.39
CA CYS A 61 -17.17 3.78 7.10
C CYS A 61 -17.14 4.67 5.85
N HIS A 62 -17.55 5.94 6.01
CA HIS A 62 -17.60 6.91 4.90
C HIS A 62 -16.32 7.71 4.68
N GLN A 63 -15.40 7.69 5.65
CA GLN A 63 -14.25 8.59 5.66
C GLN A 63 -12.94 7.83 5.40
N ILE A 64 -12.47 7.87 4.15
CA ILE A 64 -11.16 7.32 3.76
C ILE A 64 -10.14 8.45 3.64
N HIS A 65 -9.01 8.31 4.32
CA HIS A 65 -7.86 9.18 4.17
C HIS A 65 -6.80 8.50 3.30
N LEU A 66 -6.34 9.19 2.25
CA LEU A 66 -5.19 8.76 1.47
C LEU A 66 -3.91 9.20 2.18
N GLN A 67 -3.18 8.28 2.79
CA GLN A 67 -1.80 8.51 3.23
C GLN A 67 -0.90 8.43 2.00
N ALA A 68 -0.38 9.58 1.56
CA ALA A 68 0.60 9.61 0.48
C ALA A 68 1.84 8.76 0.86
N PRO A 69 2.30 7.84 0.00
CA PRO A 69 3.54 7.12 0.22
C PRO A 69 4.68 8.09 -0.07
N GLY A 70 5.14 8.84 0.92
CA GLY A 70 6.13 9.87 0.64
C GLY A 70 6.56 10.76 1.79
N THR A 71 5.86 10.79 2.93
CA THR A 71 6.47 11.36 4.13
C THR A 71 7.17 10.23 4.85
N SER A 72 8.40 9.93 4.42
CA SER A 72 9.44 9.62 5.39
C SER A 72 9.17 10.51 6.59
N ASN A 73 8.91 9.90 7.74
CA ASN A 73 8.91 10.60 9.00
C ASN A 73 10.33 11.14 9.19
N ARG A 74 10.67 12.22 8.49
CA ARG A 74 11.55 13.21 9.07
C ARG A 74 10.63 13.91 10.05
N SER A 75 10.55 13.32 11.24
CA SER A 75 10.41 14.13 12.43
C SER A 75 11.52 15.16 12.31
N SER A 76 11.17 16.35 11.84
CA SER A 76 11.96 17.54 12.13
C SER A 76 11.38 18.06 13.43
N PRO A 77 11.98 17.76 14.60
CA PRO A 77 11.76 18.61 15.75
C PRO A 77 12.61 19.86 15.52
N SER A 78 12.00 20.95 15.07
CA SER A 78 12.56 22.31 15.03
C SER A 78 11.38 23.24 14.68
N ALA A 79 10.89 24.15 15.52
CA ALA A 79 11.43 24.81 16.71
C ALA A 79 10.32 25.05 17.74
#